data_AF-A0A090WSW6-F1
#
_entry.id   AF-A0A090WSW6-F1
#
_cell.length_a   1.000
_cell.length_b   1.000
_cell.length_c   1.000
_cell.angle_alpha   90.00
_cell.angle_beta   90.00
_cell.angle_gamma   90.00
#
_symmetry.space_group_name_H-M   'P 1'
#
loop_
_entity.id
_entity.type
_entity.pdbx_description
1 polymer ?
#
loop_
_entity_poly.entity_id
_entity_poly.type
_entity_poly.pdbx_seq_one_letter_code
_entity_poly.pdbx_strand_id
1 'polypeptide(L)'
;MTSAIGQLYLIPTTLGDNNPLDVLPITVKNTIDKIDVFIVENEKTARRFIKKICPAKSQPALQLFLLNKRTEASELPAFLNPCLTGINVGLLSEAGCLV
;
A
#
# COMPACT_ATOMS: atom_id res chain seq x y z
N MET A 1 -8.25 -28.16 3.19
CA MET A 1 -7.81 -27.17 2.18
C MET A 1 -7.38 -25.94 2.94
N THR A 2 -6.08 -25.64 2.99
CA THR A 2 -5.60 -24.41 3.63
C THR A 2 -6.04 -23.24 2.75
N SER A 3 -7.06 -22.50 3.19
CA SER A 3 -7.42 -21.24 2.55
C SER A 3 -6.17 -20.36 2.55
N ALA A 4 -5.66 -19.99 1.39
CA ALA A 4 -4.42 -19.22 1.30
C ALA A 4 -4.67 -17.83 1.89
N ILE A 5 -4.01 -17.50 2.99
CA ILE A 5 -4.07 -16.17 3.62
C ILE A 5 -3.26 -15.20 2.75
N GLY A 6 -3.82 -14.02 2.51
CA GLY A 6 -3.15 -12.93 1.81
C GLY A 6 -1.98 -12.39 2.62
N GLN A 7 -0.97 -11.87 1.94
CA GLN A 7 0.23 -11.33 2.57
C GLN A 7 0.11 -9.81 2.74
N LEU A 8 0.61 -9.32 3.87
CA LEU A 8 0.82 -7.89 4.10
C LEU A 8 2.23 -7.51 3.64
N TYR A 9 2.31 -6.65 2.63
CA TYR A 9 3.56 -6.15 2.07
C TYR A 9 3.87 -4.77 2.65
N LEU A 10 5.01 -4.62 3.31
CA LEU A 10 5.52 -3.31 3.68
C LEU A 10 6.24 -2.70 2.47
N ILE A 11 5.72 -1.58 1.99
CA ILE A 11 6.19 -0.91 0.79
C ILE A 11 6.77 0.45 1.20
N PRO A 12 8.10 0.63 1.11
CA PRO A 12 8.71 1.91 1.42
C PRO A 12 8.32 2.93 0.35
N THR A 13 7.93 4.13 0.76
CA THR A 13 7.78 5.26 -0.15
C THR A 13 8.97 6.22 0.00
N THR A 14 9.29 6.92 -1.08
CA THR A 14 10.43 7.84 -1.13
C THR A 14 10.05 9.20 -0.56
N LEU A 15 10.94 9.79 0.25
CA LEU A 15 10.84 11.20 0.65
C LEU A 15 11.18 12.12 -0.52
N GLY A 16 10.31 13.10 -0.79
CA GLY A 16 10.53 14.16 -1.79
C GLY A 16 10.14 13.78 -3.23
N ASP A 17 10.54 14.62 -4.20
CA ASP A 17 10.12 14.52 -5.60
C ASP A 17 11.02 13.65 -6.49
N ASN A 18 12.02 12.98 -5.92
CA ASN A 18 12.90 12.07 -6.63
C ASN A 18 12.09 11.03 -7.43
N ASN A 19 12.61 10.60 -8.58
CA ASN A 19 11.97 9.56 -9.36
C ASN A 19 12.07 8.24 -8.57
N PRO A 20 10.95 7.60 -8.17
CA PRO A 20 10.98 6.39 -7.36
C PRO A 20 11.74 5.26 -8.05
N LEU A 21 11.77 5.23 -9.38
CA LEU A 21 12.50 4.21 -10.12
C LEU A 21 14.03 4.34 -10.04
N ASP A 22 14.54 5.52 -9.67
CA ASP A 22 15.97 5.75 -9.53
C ASP A 22 16.49 5.26 -8.16
N VAL A 23 15.58 4.97 -7.22
CA VAL A 23 15.91 4.66 -5.82
C VAL A 23 15.17 3.44 -5.24
N LEU A 24 14.11 2.97 -5.91
CA LEU A 24 13.35 1.79 -5.48
C LEU A 24 13.70 0.56 -6.34
N PRO A 25 13.96 -0.59 -5.72
CA PRO A 25 14.17 -1.84 -6.44
C PRO A 25 12.99 -2.22 -7.33
N ILE A 26 13.27 -2.91 -8.43
CA ILE A 26 12.23 -3.46 -9.35
C ILE A 26 11.19 -4.32 -8.62
N THR A 27 11.58 -4.94 -7.51
CA THR A 27 10.69 -5.74 -6.66
C THR A 27 9.53 -4.92 -6.10
N VAL A 28 9.74 -3.64 -5.76
CA VAL A 28 8.68 -2.75 -5.25
C VAL A 28 7.63 -2.50 -6.34
N LYS A 29 8.07 -2.23 -7.58
CA LYS A 29 7.16 -2.09 -8.72
C LYS A 29 6.34 -3.36 -8.94
N ASN A 30 6.98 -4.53 -8.92
CA ASN A 30 6.29 -5.80 -9.11
C ASN A 30 5.27 -6.09 -8.00
N THR A 31 5.56 -5.67 -6.77
CA THR A 31 4.62 -5.79 -5.63
C THR A 31 3.42 -4.88 -5.82
N ILE A 32 3.64 -3.59 -6.10
CA ILE A 32 2.55 -2.60 -6.32
C ILE A 32 1.67 -3.00 -7.52
N ASP A 33 2.26 -3.57 -8.56
CA ASP A 33 1.52 -4.02 -9.74
C ASP A 33 0.50 -5.11 -9.40
N LYS A 34 0.84 -6.02 -8.49
CA LYS A 34 0.02 -7.19 -8.10
C LYS A 34 -0.99 -6.94 -6.98
N ILE A 35 -0.94 -5.77 -6.33
CA ILE A 35 -1.78 -5.45 -5.16
C ILE A 35 -2.71 -4.31 -5.51
N ASP A 36 -4.01 -4.46 -5.26
CA ASP A 36 -5.01 -3.39 -5.48
C ASP A 36 -5.56 -2.80 -4.17
N VAL A 37 -5.23 -3.42 -3.03
CA VAL A 37 -5.67 -3.03 -1.70
C VAL A 37 -4.49 -2.47 -0.92
N PHE A 38 -4.58 -1.23 -0.46
CA PHE A 38 -3.50 -0.59 0.28
C PHE A 38 -3.96 0.04 1.58
N ILE A 39 -3.08 0.04 2.58
CA ILE A 39 -3.18 0.83 3.80
C ILE A 39 -2.25 2.03 3.63
N VAL A 40 -2.76 3.24 3.81
CA VAL A 40 -2.08 4.48 3.45
C VAL A 40 -2.33 5.59 4.46
N GLU A 41 -1.34 6.44 4.71
CA GLU A 41 -1.51 7.60 5.61
C GLU A 41 -2.31 8.73 4.96
N ASN A 42 -2.17 8.90 3.65
CA ASN A 42 -2.87 9.91 2.87
C ASN A 42 -3.25 9.38 1.49
N GLU A 43 -4.52 9.47 1.16
CA GLU A 43 -5.05 8.93 -0.09
C GLU A 43 -4.42 9.60 -1.33
N LYS A 44 -4.25 10.92 -1.30
CA LYS A 44 -3.74 11.69 -2.45
C LYS A 44 -2.27 11.37 -2.73
N THR A 45 -1.44 11.32 -1.69
CA THR A 45 0.00 11.04 -1.84
C THR A 45 0.21 9.59 -2.29
N ALA A 46 -0.53 8.64 -1.70
CA ALA A 46 -0.50 7.23 -2.09
C ALA A 46 -0.89 7.00 -3.55
N ARG A 47 -2.00 7.59 -4.01
CA ARG A 47 -2.44 7.48 -5.41
C ARG A 47 -1.40 8.01 -6.38
N ARG A 48 -0.80 9.17 -6.08
CA ARG A 48 0.30 9.76 -6.87
C ARG A 48 1.51 8.81 -6.92
N PHE A 49 1.90 8.25 -5.79
CA PHE A 49 3.02 7.29 -5.70
C PHE A 49 2.78 6.04 -6.54
N ILE A 50 1.61 5.39 -6.36
CA ILE A 50 1.21 4.20 -7.11
C ILE A 50 1.17 4.50 -8.62
N LYS A 51 0.60 5.63 -9.03
CA LYS A 51 0.55 6.04 -10.45
C LYS A 51 1.95 6.30 -11.03
N LYS A 52 2.88 6.84 -10.24
CA LYS A 52 4.26 7.10 -10.66
C LYS A 52 5.03 5.79 -10.90
N ILE A 53 4.78 4.76 -10.08
CA ILE A 53 5.45 3.45 -10.20
C ILE A 53 4.77 2.54 -11.23
N CYS A 54 3.44 2.49 -11.23
CA CYS A 54 2.63 1.70 -12.15
C CYS A 54 1.60 2.60 -12.88
N PRO A 55 2.02 3.32 -13.95
CA PRO A 55 1.14 4.22 -14.70
C PRO A 55 -0.09 3.55 -15.31
N ALA A 56 -0.01 2.24 -15.62
CA ALA A 56 -1.12 1.47 -16.18
C ALA A 56 -2.21 1.13 -15.15
N LYS A 57 -1.93 1.24 -13.85
CA LYS A 57 -2.85 0.85 -12.79
C LYS A 57 -4.03 1.82 -12.69
N SER A 58 -5.24 1.27 -12.64
CA SER A 58 -6.48 2.04 -12.54
C SER A 58 -6.63 2.62 -11.14
N GLN A 59 -6.57 3.95 -11.02
CA GLN A 59 -6.71 4.63 -9.73
C GLN A 59 -8.09 4.41 -9.09
N PRO A 60 -9.23 4.54 -9.81
CA PRO A 60 -10.54 4.31 -9.21
C PRO A 60 -10.78 2.88 -8.71
N ALA A 61 -10.02 1.90 -9.22
CA ALA A 61 -10.14 0.50 -8.80
C ALA A 61 -9.36 0.18 -7.50
N LEU A 62 -8.50 1.09 -7.03
CA LEU A 62 -7.73 0.87 -5.80
C LEU A 62 -8.62 1.02 -4.57
N GLN A 63 -8.56 0.03 -3.69
CA GLN A 63 -9.14 0.11 -2.36
C GLN A 63 -8.09 0.63 -1.38
N LEU A 64 -8.36 1.77 -0.76
CA LEU A 64 -7.42 2.43 0.15
C LEU A 64 -8.03 2.52 1.55
N PHE A 65 -7.37 1.91 2.53
CA PHE A 65 -7.66 2.08 3.94
C PHE A 65 -6.80 3.20 4.51
N LEU A 66 -7.43 4.21 5.10
CA LEU A 66 -6.74 5.38 5.64
C LEU A 66 -6.29 5.12 7.07
N LEU A 67 -4.97 5.08 7.29
CA LEU A 67 -4.34 4.94 8.61
C LEU A 67 -3.80 6.30 9.06
N ASN A 68 -4.46 6.95 10.03
CA ASN A 68 -4.03 8.26 10.52
C ASN A 68 -4.18 8.35 12.05
N LYS A 69 -3.80 9.50 12.63
CA LYS A 69 -3.82 9.73 14.09
C LYS A 69 -5.21 9.62 14.75
N ARG A 70 -6.28 9.59 13.95
CA ARG A 70 -7.66 9.43 14.39
C ARG A 70 -8.20 8.01 14.17
N THR A 71 -7.41 7.12 13.58
CA THR A 71 -7.76 5.72 13.43
C THR A 71 -7.69 5.07 14.81
N GLU A 72 -8.83 4.55 15.27
CA GLU A 72 -8.90 3.84 16.53
C GLU A 72 -8.21 2.47 16.39
N ALA A 73 -7.58 2.00 17.45
CA ALA A 73 -6.90 0.69 17.43
C ALA A 73 -7.87 -0.47 17.11
N SER A 74 -9.16 -0.28 17.41
CA SER A 74 -10.25 -1.21 17.09
C SER A 74 -10.56 -1.31 15.59
N GLU A 75 -10.15 -0.34 14.78
CA GLU A 75 -10.37 -0.32 13.32
C GLU A 75 -9.26 -1.06 12.56
N LEU A 76 -8.05 -1.15 13.13
CA LEU A 76 -6.89 -1.79 12.49
C LEU A 76 -7.13 -3.25 12.07
N PRO A 77 -7.80 -4.11 12.86
CA PRO A 77 -8.12 -5.46 12.42
C PRO A 77 -8.92 -5.49 11.12
N ALA A 78 -9.81 -4.51 10.91
CA ALA A 78 -10.64 -4.46 9.71
C ALA A 78 -9.83 -4.21 8.43
N PHE A 79 -8.68 -3.53 8.53
CA PHE A 79 -7.79 -3.29 7.39
C PHE A 79 -7.11 -4.58 6.90
N LEU A 80 -7.01 -5.58 7.77
CA LEU A 80 -6.43 -6.89 7.47
C LEU A 80 -7.48 -7.94 7.06
N ASN A 81 -8.78 -7.61 7.12
CA ASN A 81 -9.85 -8.50 6.65
C ASN A 81 -9.63 -9.01 5.21
N PRO A 82 -9.13 -8.21 4.25
CA PRO A 82 -8.80 -8.72 2.91
C PRO A 82 -7.74 -9.82 2.93
N CYS A 83 -6.74 -9.75 3.82
CA CYS A 83 -5.76 -10.82 3.98
C CYS A 83 -6.42 -12.13 4.42
N LEU A 84 -7.44 -12.07 5.28
CA LEU A 84 -8.19 -13.24 5.73
C LEU A 84 -8.98 -13.91 4.59
N THR A 85 -9.29 -13.18 3.52
CA THR A 85 -9.94 -13.71 2.32
C THR A 85 -8.97 -14.08 1.20
N GLY A 86 -7.65 -14.02 1.45
CA GLY A 86 -6.61 -14.38 0.48
C GLY A 86 -6.11 -13.22 -0.39
N ILE A 87 -6.55 -11.99 -0.12
CA ILE A 87 -6.15 -10.80 -0.88
C ILE A 87 -4.89 -10.21 -0.26
N ASN A 88 -3.86 -10.00 -1.08
CA ASN A 88 -2.64 -9.32 -0.65
C ASN A 88 -2.92 -7.83 -0.39
N VAL A 89 -2.35 -7.28 0.68
CA VAL A 89 -2.50 -5.88 1.08
C VAL A 89 -1.13 -5.21 1.12
N GLY A 90 -1.03 -3.98 0.62
CA GLY A 90 0.19 -3.18 0.66
C GLY A 90 0.10 -2.07 1.69
N LEU A 91 0.98 -2.04 2.69
CA LEU A 91 1.14 -0.91 3.59
C LEU A 91 2.17 0.05 2.98
N LEU A 92 1.73 1.24 2.55
CA LEU A 92 2.63 2.31 2.13
C LEU A 92 3.12 3.06 3.37
N SER A 93 4.39 2.89 3.69
CA SER A 93 5.04 3.59 4.80
C SER A 93 5.83 4.78 4.26
N GLU A 94 5.44 5.99 4.67
CA GLU A 94 6.19 7.20 4.35
C GLU A 94 7.49 7.21 5.15
N ALA A 95 8.64 7.22 4.45
CA ALA A 95 9.93 7.31 5.11
C ALA A 95 9.95 8.58 6.00
N GLY A 96 10.35 8.42 7.26
CA GLY A 96 10.31 9.50 8.26
C GLY A 96 9.15 9.43 9.25
N CYS A 97 8.16 8.55 9.04
CA CYS A 97 7.16 8.21 10.05
C CYS A 97 7.63 6.96 10.83
N LEU A 98 8.04 7.14 12.09
CA LEU A 98 8.13 6.03 13.04
C LEU A 98 6.68 5.58 13.30
N VAL A 99 6.31 4.42 12.76
CA VAL A 99 5.12 3.67 13.18
C VAL A 99 5.33 3.19 14.62
#